data_AF-A0A0N1BYA3-F1
#
_entry.id   AF-A0A0N1BYA3-F1
#
_cell.length_a   1.000
_cell.length_b   1.000
_cell.length_c   1.000
_cell.angle_alpha   90.00
_cell.angle_beta   90.00
_cell.angle_gamma   90.00
#
_symmetry.space_group_name_H-M   'P 1'
#
loop_
_entity.id
_entity.type
_entity.pdbx_description
1 polymer ?
#
loop_
_entity_poly.entity_id
_entity_poly.type
_entity_poly.pdbx_seq_one_letter_code
_entity_poly.pdbx_strand_id
1 'polypeptide(L)'
;MVQRFDKPPSSGGGLLTRISFMLGAAGLLMAMSADAIAVLGRHVGFTLLGAIEVVQASVVLAASAAMVGATLSGAHARVHILIERLGPTWHQRYDRASDFACCLFFLFLAAGSAWVAADLWSGFEVTEILGLPLRWLRVVWVGSCLLIALLFLMRALGKGGNHES
;
A
#
# COMPACT_ATOMS: atom_id res chain seq x y z
N MET A 1 7.82 40.98 -7.18
CA MET A 1 8.42 39.63 -7.06
C MET A 1 7.28 38.63 -7.18
N VAL A 2 7.01 38.16 -8.40
CA VAL A 2 5.81 37.36 -8.72
C VAL A 2 6.08 35.91 -8.34
N GLN A 3 5.33 35.38 -7.36
CA GLN A 3 5.27 33.95 -7.11
C GLN A 3 4.78 33.27 -8.38
N ARG A 4 5.69 32.58 -9.10
CA ARG A 4 5.29 31.56 -10.05
C ARG A 4 4.50 30.53 -9.26
N PHE A 5 3.20 30.47 -9.48
CA PHE A 5 2.44 29.26 -9.23
C PHE A 5 3.09 28.19 -10.08
N ASP A 6 3.88 27.34 -9.43
CA ASP A 6 4.44 26.16 -10.05
C ASP A 6 3.29 25.38 -10.70
N LYS A 7 3.52 25.06 -11.98
CA LYS A 7 2.70 24.14 -12.76
C LYS A 7 2.35 22.95 -11.87
N PRO A 8 1.06 22.53 -11.77
CA PRO A 8 0.73 21.34 -11.01
C PRO A 8 1.66 20.21 -11.47
N PRO A 9 2.26 19.44 -10.54
CA PRO A 9 3.19 18.38 -10.91
C PRO A 9 2.51 17.58 -12.01
N SER A 10 3.17 17.50 -13.18
CA SER A 10 2.65 16.75 -14.31
C SER A 10 2.21 15.40 -13.76
N SER A 11 0.94 15.06 -13.96
CA SER A 11 0.33 13.80 -13.52
C SER A 11 0.93 12.64 -14.31
N GLY A 12 2.24 12.47 -14.23
CA GLY A 12 3.07 11.40 -14.76
C GLY A 12 3.08 10.19 -13.84
N GLY A 13 2.04 10.03 -13.02
CA GLY A 13 1.69 8.72 -12.52
C GLY A 13 1.20 7.91 -13.73
N GLY A 14 1.93 6.87 -14.11
CA GLY A 14 1.49 5.91 -15.10
C GLY A 14 0.09 5.38 -14.75
N LEU A 15 -0.59 4.77 -15.73
CA LEU A 15 -1.95 4.24 -15.58
C LEU A 15 -2.12 3.42 -14.28
N LEU A 16 -1.11 2.62 -13.93
CA LEU A 16 -1.04 1.84 -12.70
C LEU A 16 -1.16 2.68 -11.42
N THR A 17 -0.44 3.79 -11.32
CA THR A 17 -0.49 4.69 -10.16
C THR A 17 -1.89 5.28 -9.97
N ARG A 18 -2.55 5.67 -11.07
CA ARG A 18 -3.93 6.21 -11.00
C ARG A 18 -4.92 5.14 -10.56
N ILE A 19 -4.82 3.95 -11.14
CA ILE A 19 -5.67 2.80 -10.76
C ILE A 19 -5.48 2.49 -9.28
N SER A 20 -4.23 2.44 -8.79
CA SER A 20 -3.92 2.21 -7.37
C SER A 20 -4.58 3.26 -6.46
N PHE A 21 -4.49 4.55 -6.79
CA PHE A 21 -5.14 5.59 -5.97
C PHE A 21 -6.66 5.52 -6.04
N MET A 22 -7.25 5.25 -7.20
CA MET A 22 -8.70 5.11 -7.33
C MET A 22 -9.24 3.91 -6.55
N LEU A 23 -8.55 2.76 -6.63
CA LEU A 23 -8.90 1.57 -5.84
C LEU A 23 -8.73 1.85 -4.33
N GLY A 24 -7.65 2.54 -3.95
CA GLY A 24 -7.41 2.96 -2.58
C GLY A 24 -8.53 3.82 -2.02
N ALA A 25 -8.91 4.87 -2.76
CA ALA A 25 -9.96 5.79 -2.38
C ALA A 25 -11.34 5.11 -2.34
N ALA A 26 -11.65 4.26 -3.32
CA ALA A 26 -12.91 3.51 -3.37
C ALA A 26 -13.03 2.56 -2.17
N GLY A 27 -11.97 1.83 -1.84
CA GLY A 27 -11.94 0.96 -0.65
C GLY A 27 -12.12 1.75 0.63
N LEU A 28 -11.45 2.89 0.77
CA LEU A 28 -11.57 3.73 1.98
C LEU A 28 -12.99 4.31 2.14
N LEU A 29 -13.61 4.78 1.05
CA LEU A 29 -14.99 5.29 1.05
C LEU A 29 -15.98 4.18 1.39
N MET A 30 -15.77 2.97 0.88
CA MET A 30 -16.61 1.82 1.19
C MET A 30 -16.52 1.45 2.68
N ALA A 31 -15.32 1.39 3.24
CA ALA A 31 -15.12 1.16 4.68
C ALA A 31 -15.82 2.23 5.52
N MET A 32 -15.59 3.51 5.22
CA MET A 32 -16.22 4.63 5.92
C MET A 32 -17.75 4.58 5.83
N SER A 33 -18.30 4.26 4.66
CA SER A 33 -19.74 4.16 4.46
C SER A 33 -20.34 2.99 5.24
N ALA A 34 -19.68 1.84 5.24
CA ALA A 34 -20.12 0.67 6.00
C ALA A 34 -20.15 0.94 7.51
N ASP A 35 -19.12 1.60 8.04
CA ASP A 35 -19.07 1.99 9.46
C ASP A 35 -20.14 3.03 9.81
N ALA A 36 -20.34 4.04 8.96
CA ALA A 36 -21.36 5.06 9.17
C ALA A 36 -22.77 4.44 9.19
N ILE A 37 -23.08 3.57 8.22
CA ILE A 37 -24.37 2.86 8.16
C ILE A 37 -24.54 1.95 9.37
N ALA A 38 -23.49 1.24 9.81
CA ALA A 38 -23.56 0.38 10.99
C ALA A 38 -23.82 1.18 12.28
N VAL A 39 -23.20 2.36 12.43
CA VAL A 39 -23.44 3.24 13.59
C VAL A 39 -24.85 3.82 13.57
N LEU A 40 -25.28 4.36 12.42
CA LEU A 40 -26.63 4.92 12.24
C LEU A 40 -27.71 3.85 12.43
N GLY A 41 -27.52 2.67 11.85
CA GLY A 41 -28.43 1.53 12.01
C GLY A 41 -28.67 1.19 13.47
N ARG A 42 -27.61 1.17 14.30
CA ARG A 42 -27.75 0.91 15.74
C ARG A 42 -28.64 1.93 16.46
N HIS A 43 -28.73 3.16 15.97
CA HIS A 43 -29.60 4.20 16.56
C HIS A 43 -31.06 4.07 16.09
N VAL A 44 -31.30 3.39 14.97
CA VAL A 44 -32.64 3.17 14.37
C VAL A 44 -33.17 1.75 14.68
N GLY A 45 -32.43 0.95 15.45
CA GLY A 45 -32.80 -0.43 15.83
C GLY A 45 -32.46 -1.49 14.79
N PHE A 46 -31.65 -1.16 13.77
CA PHE A 46 -31.18 -2.07 12.72
C PHE A 46 -29.70 -2.41 12.91
N THR A 47 -29.35 -3.69 13.00
CA THR A 47 -27.95 -4.12 13.07
C THR A 47 -27.46 -4.56 11.68
N LEU A 48 -26.46 -3.85 11.14
CA LEU A 48 -25.81 -4.23 9.89
C LEU A 48 -24.89 -5.45 10.13
N LEU A 49 -25.49 -6.64 10.11
CA LEU A 49 -24.78 -7.92 10.17
C LEU A 49 -23.86 -8.03 8.93
N GLY A 50 -22.58 -8.32 9.13
CA GLY A 50 -21.57 -8.39 8.05
C GLY A 50 -20.79 -7.10 7.78
N ALA A 51 -21.06 -6.00 8.52
CA ALA A 51 -20.31 -4.74 8.39
C ALA A 51 -18.80 -4.92 8.59
N ILE A 52 -18.41 -5.73 9.58
CA ILE A 52 -17.00 -6.00 9.91
C ILE A 52 -16.27 -6.64 8.72
N GLU A 53 -16.94 -7.53 8.00
CA GLU A 53 -16.36 -8.28 6.88
C GLU A 53 -16.18 -7.37 5.67
N VAL A 54 -17.16 -6.49 5.41
CA VAL A 54 -17.08 -5.46 4.37
C VAL A 54 -15.96 -4.47 4.67
N VAL A 55 -15.85 -4.01 5.92
CA VAL A 55 -14.77 -3.11 6.36
C VAL A 55 -13.42 -3.79 6.22
N GLN A 56 -13.28 -5.03 6.67
CA GLN A 56 -12.03 -5.79 6.54
C GLN A 56 -11.61 -5.96 5.08
N ALA A 57 -12.53 -6.35 4.19
CA ALA A 57 -12.28 -6.44 2.75
C ALA A 57 -11.86 -5.10 2.14
N SER A 58 -12.59 -4.05 2.49
CA SER A 58 -12.35 -2.69 2.01
C SER A 58 -11.00 -2.14 2.46
N VAL A 59 -10.62 -2.38 3.73
CA VAL A 59 -9.35 -1.95 4.30
C VAL A 59 -8.17 -2.68 3.67
N VAL A 60 -8.27 -4.00 3.44
CA VAL A 60 -7.20 -4.75 2.76
C VAL A 60 -7.00 -4.21 1.33
N LEU A 61 -8.08 -4.01 0.57
CA LEU A 61 -7.99 -3.43 -0.76
C LEU A 61 -7.42 -2.01 -0.73
N ALA A 62 -7.88 -1.18 0.19
CA ALA A 62 -7.44 0.20 0.32
C ALA A 62 -5.94 0.28 0.69
N ALA A 63 -5.50 -0.50 1.68
CA ALA A 63 -4.13 -0.53 2.14
C ALA A 63 -3.19 -1.08 1.06
N SER A 64 -3.54 -2.20 0.42
CA SER A 64 -2.78 -2.77 -0.70
C SER A 64 -2.61 -1.76 -1.84
N ALA A 65 -3.70 -1.13 -2.27
CA ALA A 65 -3.68 -0.19 -3.38
C ALA A 65 -2.92 1.11 -3.02
N ALA A 66 -3.11 1.64 -1.81
CA ALA A 66 -2.42 2.82 -1.33
C ALA A 66 -0.91 2.60 -1.21
N MET A 67 -0.47 1.45 -0.66
CA MET A 67 0.95 1.15 -0.53
C MET A 67 1.61 0.94 -1.90
N VAL A 68 0.97 0.21 -2.82
CA VAL A 68 1.48 0.05 -4.20
C VAL A 68 1.55 1.41 -4.90
N GLY A 69 0.51 2.25 -4.79
CA GLY A 69 0.48 3.59 -5.34
C GLY A 69 1.59 4.49 -4.76
N ALA A 70 1.81 4.44 -3.45
CA ALA A 70 2.88 5.16 -2.77
C ALA A 70 4.27 4.71 -3.24
N THR A 71 4.50 3.41 -3.38
CA THR A 71 5.76 2.85 -3.91
C THR A 71 6.01 3.28 -5.36
N LEU A 72 4.98 3.24 -6.22
CA LEU A 72 5.09 3.68 -7.61
C LEU A 72 5.37 5.18 -7.74
N SER A 73 4.75 6.00 -6.90
CA SER A 73 4.95 7.45 -6.87
C SER A 73 6.29 7.87 -6.24
N GLY A 74 7.01 6.95 -5.60
CA GLY A 74 8.25 7.26 -4.88
C GLY A 74 8.03 8.15 -3.66
N ALA A 75 6.79 8.22 -3.15
CA ALA A 75 6.38 9.08 -2.02
C ALA A 75 6.91 8.60 -0.65
N HIS A 76 7.86 7.66 -0.59
CA HIS A 76 8.51 7.29 0.66
C HIS A 76 9.18 8.53 1.25
N ALA A 77 8.81 8.85 2.49
CA ALA A 77 9.17 10.10 3.15
C ALA A 77 10.69 10.31 3.13
N ARG A 78 11.17 11.14 2.20
CA ARG A 78 12.54 11.61 2.16
C ARG A 78 12.59 12.89 2.97
N VAL A 79 13.36 12.87 4.05
CA VAL A 79 13.63 14.09 4.82
C VAL A 79 14.64 14.91 4.01
N HIS A 80 14.14 15.63 2.99
CA HIS A 80 14.96 16.43 2.08
C HIS A 80 15.85 17.42 2.84
N ILE A 81 15.36 17.98 3.96
CA ILE A 81 16.14 18.88 4.81
C ILE A 81 17.41 18.26 5.42
N LEU A 82 17.42 16.94 5.64
CA LEU A 82 18.60 16.22 6.13
C LEU A 82 19.52 15.82 4.97
N ILE A 83 18.92 15.41 3.85
CA ILE A 83 19.62 14.81 2.71
C ILE A 83 20.31 15.87 1.83
N GLU A 84 19.73 17.07 1.71
CA GLU A 84 20.31 18.19 0.94
C GLU A 84 21.64 18.69 1.52
N ARG A 85 21.93 18.39 2.79
CA ARG A 85 23.21 18.71 3.42
C ARG A 85 24.32 17.69 3.13
N LEU A 86 23.98 16.54 2.53
CA LEU A 86 24.95 15.50 2.19
C LEU A 86 25.39 15.63 0.73
N GLY A 87 26.70 15.48 0.48
CA GLY A 87 27.26 15.51 -0.87
C GLY A 87 26.66 14.45 -1.82
N PRO A 88 26.79 14.63 -3.14
CA PRO A 88 26.08 13.84 -4.16
C PRO A 88 26.33 12.32 -4.05
N THR A 89 27.53 11.90 -3.64
CA THR A 89 27.89 10.49 -3.45
C THR A 89 27.18 9.84 -2.27
N TRP A 90 26.98 10.59 -1.18
CA TRP A 90 26.27 10.08 0.00
C TRP A 90 24.77 10.02 -0.24
N HIS A 91 24.22 10.98 -0.98
CA HIS A 91 22.81 10.96 -1.35
C HIS A 91 22.43 9.68 -2.10
N GLN A 92 23.27 9.24 -3.05
CA GLN A 92 23.04 7.99 -3.79
C GLN A 92 23.13 6.73 -2.91
N ARG A 93 24.06 6.71 -1.94
CA ARG A 93 24.20 5.59 -0.99
C ARG A 93 23.00 5.50 -0.06
N TYR A 94 22.52 6.63 0.46
CA TYR A 94 21.32 6.68 1.30
C TYR A 94 20.06 6.25 0.54
N ASP A 95 19.90 6.67 -0.71
CA ASP A 95 18.78 6.21 -1.55
C ASP A 95 18.79 4.68 -1.71
N ARG A 96 19.95 4.09 -2.02
CA ARG A 96 20.08 2.62 -2.14
C ARG A 96 19.85 1.91 -0.81
N ALA A 97 20.38 2.44 0.30
CA ALA A 97 20.20 1.86 1.62
C ALA A 97 18.73 1.90 2.05
N SER A 98 18.02 2.99 1.78
CA SER A 98 16.59 3.12 2.04
C SER A 98 15.78 2.14 1.18
N ASP A 99 16.07 2.04 -0.13
CA ASP A 99 15.36 1.12 -1.02
C ASP A 99 15.60 -0.35 -0.60
N PHE A 100 16.82 -0.68 -0.16
CA PHE A 100 17.14 -2.02 0.36
C PHE A 100 16.45 -2.31 1.71
N ALA A 101 16.44 -1.35 2.63
CA ALA A 101 15.76 -1.48 3.92
C ALA A 101 14.25 -1.67 3.73
N CYS A 102 13.62 -0.91 2.83
CA CYS A 102 12.22 -1.08 2.48
C CYS A 102 11.95 -2.45 1.83
N CYS A 103 12.81 -2.89 0.90
CA CYS A 103 12.73 -4.23 0.32
C CYS A 103 12.73 -5.32 1.40
N LEU A 104 13.70 -5.28 2.31
CA LEU A 104 13.83 -6.26 3.38
C LEU A 104 12.62 -6.25 4.32
N PHE A 105 12.13 -5.05 4.67
CA PHE A 105 10.93 -4.90 5.49
C PHE A 105 9.70 -5.54 4.84
N PHE A 106 9.45 -5.26 3.56
CA PHE A 106 8.30 -5.84 2.85
C PHE A 106 8.46 -7.34 2.59
N LEU A 107 9.69 -7.85 2.41
CA LEU A 107 9.95 -9.30 2.36
C LEU A 107 9.66 -9.97 3.69
N PHE A 108 10.09 -9.38 4.81
CA PHE A 108 9.79 -9.91 6.14
C PHE A 108 8.27 -9.91 6.40
N LEU A 109 7.59 -8.82 6.05
CA LEU A 109 6.14 -8.71 6.17
C LEU A 109 5.41 -9.72 5.29
N ALA A 110 5.87 -9.94 4.06
CA ALA A 110 5.32 -10.94 3.15
C ALA A 110 5.54 -12.37 3.67
N ALA A 111 6.73 -12.68 4.18
CA ALA A 111 7.07 -13.99 4.74
C ALA A 111 6.22 -14.28 5.99
N GLY A 112 6.11 -13.32 6.92
CA GLY A 112 5.26 -13.45 8.09
C GLY A 112 3.77 -13.59 7.71
N SER A 113 3.31 -12.78 6.75
CA SER A 113 1.92 -12.86 6.28
C SER A 113 1.62 -14.18 5.57
N ALA A 114 2.57 -14.71 4.78
CA ALA A 114 2.45 -15.99 4.10
C ALA A 114 2.51 -17.16 5.08
N TRP A 115 3.35 -17.08 6.12
CA TRP A 115 3.40 -18.07 7.20
C TRP A 115 2.05 -18.17 7.91
N VAL A 116 1.50 -17.03 8.34
CA VAL A 116 0.17 -16.96 8.97
C VAL A 116 -0.91 -17.44 7.99
N ALA A 117 -0.82 -17.07 6.72
CA ALA A 117 -1.78 -17.55 5.71
C ALA A 117 -1.72 -19.07 5.51
N ALA A 118 -0.54 -19.68 5.56
CA ALA A 118 -0.34 -21.12 5.43
C ALA A 118 -0.83 -21.88 6.66
N ASP A 119 -0.54 -21.37 7.86
CA ASP A 119 -0.97 -21.98 9.13
C ASP A 119 -2.51 -22.03 9.21
N LEU A 120 -3.16 -20.93 8.86
CA LEU A 120 -4.63 -20.84 8.82
C LEU A 120 -5.25 -21.35 7.51
N TRP A 121 -4.45 -21.87 6.57
CA TRP A 121 -5.00 -22.42 5.32
C TRP A 121 -5.76 -23.71 5.57
N SER A 122 -5.45 -24.49 6.60
CA SER A 122 -6.16 -25.74 6.89
C SER A 122 -7.49 -25.53 7.61
N GLY A 123 -7.65 -24.42 8.33
CA GLY A 123 -8.93 -23.97 8.87
C GLY A 123 -9.80 -23.39 7.76
N PHE A 124 -10.97 -23.97 7.50
CA PHE A 124 -11.97 -23.36 6.63
C PHE A 124 -12.63 -22.18 7.37
N GLU A 125 -11.87 -21.10 7.58
CA GLU A 125 -12.35 -19.85 8.16
C GLU A 125 -13.14 -19.08 7.11
N VAL A 126 -14.44 -19.36 7.08
CA VAL A 126 -15.45 -18.56 6.40
C VAL A 126 -15.95 -17.52 7.39
N THR A 127 -16.20 -16.29 6.95
CA THR A 127 -16.81 -15.31 7.84
C THR A 127 -18.23 -15.71 8.23
N GLU A 128 -18.56 -15.56 9.52
CA GLU A 128 -19.77 -16.09 10.17
C GLU A 128 -21.09 -15.60 9.55
N ILE A 129 -21.10 -14.43 8.88
CA ILE A 129 -22.33 -13.77 8.46
C ILE A 129 -22.43 -13.62 6.94
N LEU A 130 -21.41 -13.13 6.25
CA LEU A 130 -21.46 -12.89 4.79
C LEU A 130 -20.80 -14.00 3.97
N GLY A 131 -20.20 -15.01 4.61
CA GLY A 131 -19.66 -16.18 3.92
C GLY A 131 -18.39 -15.90 3.12
N LEU A 132 -17.72 -14.78 3.37
CA LEU A 132 -16.55 -14.35 2.61
C LEU A 132 -15.34 -15.21 2.96
N PRO A 133 -14.69 -15.86 1.97
CA PRO A 133 -13.48 -16.62 2.21
C PRO A 133 -12.29 -15.70 2.49
N LEU A 134 -11.90 -15.60 3.76
CA LEU A 134 -10.78 -14.77 4.25
C LEU A 134 -9.44 -15.09 3.58
N ARG A 135 -9.30 -16.29 3.01
CA ARG A 135 -8.13 -16.74 2.25
C ARG A 135 -7.77 -15.79 1.10
N TRP A 136 -8.76 -15.34 0.33
CA TRP A 136 -8.52 -14.48 -0.83
C TRP A 136 -7.97 -13.12 -0.43
N LEU A 137 -8.48 -12.57 0.66
CA LEU A 137 -8.01 -11.30 1.21
C LEU A 137 -6.54 -11.40 1.63
N ARG A 138 -6.15 -12.49 2.28
CA ARG A 138 -4.75 -12.73 2.67
C ARG A 138 -3.84 -12.91 1.46
N VAL A 139 -4.30 -13.61 0.43
CA VAL A 139 -3.54 -13.76 -0.83
C VAL A 139 -3.33 -12.41 -1.52
N VAL A 140 -4.35 -11.55 -1.58
CA VAL A 140 -4.24 -10.19 -2.14
C VAL A 140 -3.21 -9.37 -1.35
N TRP A 141 -3.25 -9.43 -0.03
CA TRP A 141 -2.28 -8.74 0.84
C TRP A 141 -0.85 -9.24 0.63
N VAL A 142 -0.63 -10.56 0.71
CA VAL A 142 0.70 -11.17 0.50
C VAL A 142 1.24 -10.83 -0.89
N GLY A 143 0.39 -10.94 -1.92
CA GLY A 143 0.75 -10.57 -3.29
C GLY A 143 1.13 -9.10 -3.44
N SER A 144 0.43 -8.20 -2.74
CA SER A 144 0.76 -6.77 -2.72
C SER A 144 2.11 -6.51 -2.06
N CYS A 145 2.38 -7.14 -0.92
CA CYS A 145 3.67 -7.02 -0.23
C CYS A 145 4.84 -7.56 -1.09
N LEU A 146 4.64 -8.71 -1.76
CA LEU A 146 5.62 -9.26 -2.69
C LEU A 146 5.86 -8.34 -3.89
N LEU A 147 4.81 -7.76 -4.45
CA LEU A 147 4.92 -6.80 -5.55
C LEU A 147 5.73 -5.57 -5.12
N ILE A 148 5.45 -5.01 -3.94
CA ILE A 148 6.19 -3.86 -3.39
C ILE A 148 7.66 -4.22 -3.18
N ALA A 149 7.95 -5.37 -2.56
CA ALA A 149 9.32 -5.85 -2.38
C ALA A 149 10.07 -5.98 -3.72
N LEU A 150 9.41 -6.55 -4.74
CA LEU A 150 9.98 -6.68 -6.08
C LEU A 150 10.26 -5.31 -6.71
N LEU A 151 9.35 -4.34 -6.59
CA LEU A 151 9.56 -2.99 -7.11
C LEU A 151 10.78 -2.31 -6.47
N PHE A 152 10.95 -2.46 -5.14
CA PHE A 152 12.14 -1.96 -4.44
C PHE A 152 13.42 -2.67 -4.86
N LEU A 153 13.38 -3.99 -5.02
CA LEU A 153 14.52 -4.77 -5.49
C LEU A 153 14.95 -4.35 -6.90
N MET A 154 14.00 -4.22 -7.82
CA MET A 154 14.25 -3.74 -9.18
C MET A 154 14.82 -2.31 -9.18
N ARG A 155 14.35 -1.44 -8.29
CA ARG A 155 14.87 -0.07 -8.15
C ARG A 155 16.29 -0.05 -7.59
N ALA A 156 16.59 -0.89 -6.60
CA ALA A 156 17.92 -1.05 -6.03
C ALA A 156 18.93 -1.60 -7.06
N LEU A 157 18.50 -2.54 -7.92
CA LEU A 157 19.33 -3.15 -8.96
C LEU A 157 19.47 -2.25 -10.21
N GLY A 158 18.38 -1.64 -10.68
CA GLY A 158 18.35 -0.82 -11.91
C GLY A 158 19.07 0.51 -11.78
N LYS A 159 19.21 1.05 -10.57
CA LYS A 159 19.97 2.28 -10.30
C LYS A 159 21.48 2.02 -10.09
N GLY A 160 21.96 0.85 -10.51
CA GLY A 160 23.36 0.46 -10.57
C GLY A 160 24.06 0.63 -11.93
N GLY A 161 23.32 0.91 -13.01
CA GLY A 161 23.84 0.71 -14.37
C GLY A 161 23.89 1.89 -15.35
N ASN A 162 23.29 3.06 -15.10
CA ASN A 162 23.22 4.14 -16.10
C ASN A 162 23.48 5.55 -15.52
N HIS A 163 24.68 5.76 -14.99
CA HIS A 163 25.33 7.07 -15.08
C HIS A 163 26.55 6.90 -15.98
N GLU A 164 26.29 6.75 -17.28
CA GLU A 164 27.28 7.13 -18.28
C GLU A 164 27.18 8.64 -18.48
N SER A 165 28.32 9.29 -18.17
CA SER A 165 28.83 10.59 -18.62
C SER A 165 27.90 11.81 -18.61
#